data_AF-A0A920LFP2-F1
#
_entry.id   AF-A0A920LFP2-F1
#
_cell.length_a   1.000
_cell.length_b   1.000
_cell.length_c   1.000
_cell.angle_alpha   90.00
_cell.angle_beta   90.00
_cell.angle_gamma   90.00
#
_symmetry.space_group_name_H-M   'P 1'
#
loop_
_entity.id
_entity.type
_entity.pdbx_description
1 polymer ?
#
loop_
_entity_poly.entity_id
_entity_poly.type
_entity_poly.pdbx_seq_one_letter_code
_entity_poly.pdbx_strand_id
1 'polypeptide(L)'
;MNSFPVKKSLFSTPLSYMGFSGYINPFTLEANINYNIPDISLPVTVSHEIAHQIGYAFEDEANYIAIETLSNSKNNYLRYSGNLMAVQYLLAEIKKINPQIHKLYIKDLNVGVIKNIQQKNEYYLKYQNKYESFFKKIMIFS
;
A
#
# COMPACT_ATOMS: atom_id res chain seq x y z
N MET A 1 11.81 17.60 -13.82
CA MET A 1 10.93 16.42 -13.87
C MET A 1 9.59 16.80 -13.26
N ASN A 2 8.72 17.43 -14.04
CA ASN A 2 7.30 17.58 -13.71
C ASN A 2 6.57 16.61 -14.62
N SER A 3 5.96 15.52 -14.14
CA SER A 3 5.12 14.70 -15.03
C SER A 3 4.27 13.58 -14.41
N PHE A 4 4.08 13.50 -13.07
CA PHE A 4 3.10 12.55 -12.50
C PHE A 4 2.14 13.30 -11.58
N PRO A 5 0.96 13.72 -12.09
CA PRO A 5 -0.01 14.45 -11.29
C PRO A 5 -0.62 13.51 -10.23
N VAL A 6 -0.38 13.85 -8.97
CA VAL A 6 -0.91 13.17 -7.79
C VAL A 6 -1.80 14.14 -7.03
N LYS A 7 -3.05 13.75 -6.78
CA LYS A 7 -4.04 14.56 -6.07
C LYS A 7 -4.58 13.83 -4.86
N LYS A 8 -4.99 14.61 -3.86
CA LYS A 8 -5.82 14.10 -2.77
C LYS A 8 -7.21 13.81 -3.33
N SER A 9 -7.69 12.60 -3.11
CA SER A 9 -9.04 12.21 -3.52
C SER A 9 -10.09 12.98 -2.71
N LEU A 10 -11.07 13.57 -3.42
CA LEU A 10 -12.28 14.15 -2.83
C LEU A 10 -13.20 13.10 -2.19
N PHE A 11 -12.96 11.81 -2.48
CA PHE A 11 -13.78 10.68 -2.05
C PHE A 11 -13.04 9.74 -1.07
N SER A 12 -12.08 10.27 -0.30
CA SER A 12 -11.26 9.47 0.63
C SER A 12 -12.09 8.61 1.61
N THR A 13 -13.17 9.15 2.18
CA THR A 13 -14.02 8.39 3.12
C THR A 13 -14.75 7.22 2.45
N PRO A 14 -15.52 7.42 1.35
CA PRO A 14 -16.06 6.30 0.58
C PRO A 14 -15.02 5.25 0.17
N LEU A 15 -13.87 5.68 -0.36
CA LEU A 15 -12.80 4.78 -0.79
C LEU A 15 -12.27 3.90 0.35
N SER A 16 -12.19 4.46 1.55
CA SER A 16 -11.74 3.73 2.74
C SER A 16 -12.68 2.59 3.11
N TYR A 17 -13.98 2.83 3.07
CA TYR A 17 -14.99 1.78 3.30
C TYR A 17 -15.03 0.76 2.15
N MET A 18 -14.63 1.15 0.94
CA MET A 18 -14.50 0.23 -0.20
C MET A 18 -13.18 -0.55 -0.19
N GLY A 19 -12.22 -0.17 0.67
CA GLY A 19 -10.93 -0.84 0.81
C GLY A 19 -9.84 -0.38 -0.17
N PHE A 20 -9.99 0.82 -0.76
CA PHE A 20 -9.02 1.39 -1.72
C PHE A 20 -8.11 2.43 -1.08
N SER A 21 -6.82 2.35 -1.39
CA SER A 21 -5.81 3.33 -0.93
C SER A 21 -5.52 4.41 -1.98
N GLY A 22 -5.82 4.15 -3.25
CA GLY A 22 -5.68 5.07 -4.35
C GLY A 22 -6.45 4.56 -5.57
N TYR A 23 -6.46 5.35 -6.64
CA TYR A 23 -6.93 4.95 -7.97
C TYR A 23 -6.44 5.94 -9.04
N ILE A 24 -6.45 5.50 -10.30
CA ILE A 24 -6.27 6.37 -11.46
C ILE A 24 -7.62 6.93 -11.92
N ASN A 25 -7.72 8.25 -12.05
CA ASN A 25 -8.92 8.86 -12.63
C ASN A 25 -9.04 8.45 -14.12
N PRO A 26 -10.15 7.82 -14.54
CA PRO A 26 -10.27 7.27 -15.90
C PRO A 26 -10.35 8.34 -17.01
N PHE A 27 -10.62 9.60 -16.67
CA PHE A 27 -10.72 10.69 -17.63
C PHE A 27 -9.47 11.57 -17.68
N THR A 28 -8.83 11.79 -16.52
CA THR A 28 -7.66 12.69 -16.43
C THR A 28 -6.33 11.94 -16.32
N LEU A 29 -6.37 10.62 -16.08
CA LEU A 29 -5.20 9.77 -15.79
C LEU A 29 -4.35 10.26 -14.60
N GLU A 30 -4.94 11.06 -13.72
CA GLU A 30 -4.31 11.55 -12.51
C GLU A 30 -4.44 10.52 -11.38
N ALA A 31 -3.35 10.26 -10.66
CA ALA A 31 -3.36 9.46 -9.45
C ALA A 31 -4.14 10.20 -8.35
N ASN A 32 -5.17 9.57 -7.82
CA ASN A 32 -6.01 10.09 -6.76
C ASN A 32 -5.82 9.25 -5.50
N ILE A 33 -5.22 9.86 -4.47
CA ILE A 33 -4.80 9.17 -3.25
C ILE A 33 -5.90 9.27 -2.19
N ASN A 34 -6.29 8.13 -1.62
CA ASN A 34 -7.07 8.12 -0.39
C ASN A 34 -6.15 8.59 0.76
N TYR A 35 -6.50 9.72 1.37
CA TYR A 35 -5.73 10.28 2.49
C TYR A 35 -6.15 9.73 3.86
N ASN A 36 -7.17 8.89 3.93
CA ASN A 36 -7.55 8.15 5.13
C ASN A 36 -6.80 6.80 5.16
N ILE A 37 -5.47 6.89 5.12
CA ILE A 37 -4.57 5.75 5.26
C ILE A 37 -3.49 6.09 6.30
N PRO A 38 -2.80 5.10 6.87
CA PRO A 38 -1.67 5.35 7.75
C PRO A 38 -0.58 6.16 7.03
N ASP A 39 0.00 7.16 7.69
CA ASP A 39 1.03 8.02 7.09
C ASP A 39 2.20 7.22 6.50
N ILE A 40 2.56 6.12 7.16
CA ILE A 40 3.64 5.24 6.71
C ILE A 40 3.32 4.50 5.40
N SER A 41 2.04 4.32 5.09
CA SER A 41 1.56 3.74 3.83
C SER A 41 1.51 4.78 2.70
N LEU A 42 1.46 6.08 3.01
CA LEU A 42 1.27 7.11 1.99
C LEU A 42 2.35 7.09 0.89
N PRO A 43 3.66 6.94 1.18
CA PRO A 43 4.68 6.85 0.14
C PRO A 43 4.48 5.69 -0.82
N VAL A 44 4.17 4.50 -0.29
CA VAL A 44 3.99 3.29 -1.12
C VAL A 44 2.75 3.40 -1.98
N THR A 45 1.65 3.92 -1.44
CA THR A 45 0.42 4.18 -2.22
C THR A 45 0.68 5.18 -3.34
N VAL A 46 1.34 6.30 -3.06
CA VAL A 46 1.67 7.29 -4.10
C VAL A 46 2.55 6.68 -5.18
N SER A 47 3.60 5.96 -4.79
CA SER A 47 4.52 5.34 -5.75
C SER A 47 3.85 4.24 -6.58
N HIS A 48 2.90 3.51 -6.00
CA HIS A 48 2.09 2.49 -6.66
C HIS A 48 1.18 3.10 -7.73
N GLU A 49 0.44 4.17 -7.39
CA GLU A 49 -0.39 4.85 -8.39
C GLU A 49 0.44 5.51 -9.49
N ILE A 50 1.63 6.04 -9.16
CA ILE A 50 2.57 6.53 -10.18
C ILE A 50 3.03 5.39 -11.10
N ALA A 51 3.25 4.19 -10.57
CA ALA A 51 3.58 3.02 -11.39
C ALA A 51 2.46 2.70 -12.40
N HIS A 52 1.20 2.78 -11.97
CA HIS A 52 0.06 2.69 -12.88
C HIS A 52 0.05 3.81 -13.93
N GLN A 53 0.35 5.07 -13.54
CA GLN A 53 0.43 6.19 -14.49
C GLN A 53 1.49 6.00 -15.59
N ILE A 54 2.57 5.25 -15.33
CA ILE A 54 3.61 4.95 -16.32
C ILE A 54 3.40 3.62 -17.07
N GLY A 55 2.28 2.95 -16.84
CA GLY A 55 1.84 1.80 -17.65
C GLY A 55 2.06 0.43 -17.03
N TYR A 56 2.46 0.32 -15.75
CA TYR A 56 2.43 -0.96 -15.04
C TYR A 56 1.00 -1.25 -14.61
N ALA A 57 0.25 -2.01 -15.43
CA ALA A 57 -1.16 -2.28 -15.17
C ALA A 57 -1.37 -3.29 -14.03
N PHE A 58 -0.52 -4.30 -13.92
CA PHE A 58 -0.70 -5.33 -12.89
C PHE A 58 -0.34 -4.79 -11.51
N GLU A 59 -1.26 -4.95 -10.55
CA GLU A 59 -1.10 -4.60 -9.14
C GLU A 59 0.23 -5.11 -8.54
N ASP A 60 0.59 -6.36 -8.81
CA ASP A 60 1.84 -6.95 -8.29
C ASP A 60 3.09 -6.28 -8.88
N GLU A 61 3.05 -5.86 -10.15
CA GLU A 61 4.13 -5.10 -10.78
C GLU A 61 4.19 -3.68 -10.19
N ALA A 62 3.05 -3.00 -10.04
CA ALA A 62 3.00 -1.67 -9.43
C ALA A 62 3.50 -1.68 -7.98
N ASN A 63 3.13 -2.72 -7.20
CA ASN A 63 3.64 -2.96 -5.85
C ASN A 63 5.17 -3.18 -5.85
N TYR A 64 5.70 -3.98 -6.79
CA TYR A 64 7.13 -4.20 -6.92
C TYR A 64 7.88 -2.90 -7.26
N ILE A 65 7.39 -2.13 -8.23
CA ILE A 65 7.98 -0.84 -8.62
C ILE A 65 7.97 0.15 -7.45
N ALA A 66 6.89 0.20 -6.66
CA ALA A 66 6.81 1.04 -5.48
C ALA A 66 7.85 0.64 -4.42
N ILE A 67 7.98 -0.67 -4.14
CA ILE A 67 8.99 -1.20 -3.22
C ILE A 67 10.40 -0.85 -3.70
N GLU A 68 10.73 -1.15 -4.96
CA GLU A 68 12.06 -0.94 -5.53
C GLU A 68 12.44 0.55 -5.52
N THR A 69 11.54 1.42 -5.98
CA THR A 69 11.77 2.87 -6.04
C THR A 69 12.01 3.45 -4.64
N LEU A 70 11.16 3.09 -3.68
CA LEU A 70 11.24 3.65 -2.34
C LEU A 70 12.42 3.09 -1.57
N SER A 71 12.73 1.80 -1.69
CA SER A 71 13.84 1.16 -0.97
C SER A 71 15.21 1.71 -1.39
N ASN A 72 15.33 2.21 -2.62
CA ASN A 72 16.51 2.91 -3.12
C ASN A 72 16.51 4.44 -2.85
N SER A 73 15.48 4.97 -2.17
CA SER A 73 15.40 6.40 -1.88
C SER A 73 16.48 6.85 -0.90
N LYS A 74 17.05 8.03 -1.14
CA LYS A 74 17.98 8.69 -0.19
C LYS A 74 17.25 9.18 1.06
N ASN A 75 15.94 9.42 0.99
CA ASN A 75 15.14 9.84 2.14
C ASN A 75 14.83 8.63 3.02
N ASN A 76 15.21 8.71 4.31
CA ASN A 76 15.05 7.62 5.27
C ASN A 76 13.58 7.21 5.48
N TYR A 77 12.64 8.15 5.46
CA TYR A 77 11.22 7.87 5.64
C TYR A 77 10.65 7.10 4.44
N LEU A 78 10.92 7.59 3.22
CA LEU A 78 10.51 6.91 1.99
C LEU A 78 11.12 5.50 1.91
N ARG A 79 12.42 5.38 2.18
CA ARG A 79 13.12 4.10 2.22
C ARG A 79 12.57 3.15 3.26
N TYR A 80 12.19 3.66 4.42
CA TYR A 80 11.56 2.85 5.44
C TYR A 80 10.17 2.36 5.02
N SER A 81 9.34 3.21 4.42
CA SER A 81 8.02 2.80 3.90
C SER A 81 8.11 1.69 2.86
N GLY A 82 9.03 1.80 1.89
CA GLY A 82 9.27 0.75 0.89
C GLY A 82 9.73 -0.57 1.51
N ASN A 83 10.75 -0.51 2.38
CA ASN A 83 11.26 -1.69 3.07
C ASN A 83 10.21 -2.34 4.00
N LEU A 84 9.37 -1.54 4.66
CA LEU A 84 8.30 -2.05 5.51
C LEU A 84 7.29 -2.86 4.68
N MET A 85 6.87 -2.34 3.53
CA MET A 85 5.99 -3.06 2.62
C MET A 85 6.64 -4.36 2.13
N ALA A 86 7.92 -4.32 1.71
CA ALA A 86 8.66 -5.51 1.29
C ALA A 86 8.70 -6.60 2.37
N VAL A 87 9.00 -6.21 3.62
CA VAL A 87 9.01 -7.13 4.78
C VAL A 87 7.62 -7.74 4.98
N GLN A 88 6.54 -6.96 4.87
CA GLN A 88 5.18 -7.48 5.03
C GLN A 88 4.81 -8.49 3.94
N TYR A 89 5.19 -8.25 2.68
CA TYR A 89 5.02 -9.22 1.58
C TYR A 89 5.79 -10.50 1.85
N LEU A 90 7.07 -10.39 2.21
CA LEU A 90 7.91 -11.55 2.50
C LEU A 90 7.34 -12.39 3.66
N LEU A 91 6.91 -11.74 4.75
CA LEU A 91 6.31 -12.43 5.89
C LEU A 91 4.98 -13.10 5.51
N ALA A 92 4.16 -12.47 4.66
CA ALA A 92 2.92 -13.07 4.18
C ALA A 92 3.18 -14.36 3.39
N GLU A 93 4.18 -14.36 2.50
CA GLU A 93 4.57 -15.56 1.74
C GLU A 93 5.18 -16.64 2.64
N ILE A 94 6.10 -16.27 3.54
CA ILE A 94 6.67 -17.22 4.49
C ILE A 94 5.57 -17.86 5.35
N LYS A 95 4.56 -17.09 5.77
CA LYS A 95 3.44 -17.63 6.55
C LYS A 95 2.65 -18.70 5.79
N LYS A 96 2.47 -18.55 4.47
CA LYS A 96 1.78 -19.55 3.62
C LYS A 96 2.58 -20.85 3.54
N ILE A 97 3.92 -20.75 3.45
CA ILE A 97 4.82 -21.88 3.29
C ILE A 97 5.10 -22.58 4.63
N ASN A 98 5.48 -21.81 5.65
CA ASN A 98 5.86 -22.32 6.96
C ASN A 98 5.46 -21.34 8.10
N PRO A 99 4.29 -21.57 8.74
CA PRO A 99 3.81 -20.74 9.85
C PRO A 99 4.73 -20.69 11.07
N GLN A 100 5.55 -21.72 11.30
CA GLN A 100 6.46 -21.75 12.45
C GLN A 100 7.67 -20.86 12.21
N ILE A 101 8.25 -20.91 11.01
CA ILE A 101 9.35 -20.02 10.62
C ILE A 101 8.89 -18.57 10.59
N HIS A 102 7.67 -18.28 10.09
CA HIS A 102 7.10 -16.94 10.15
C HIS A 102 7.12 -16.35 11.57
N LYS A 103 6.75 -17.14 12.59
CA LYS A 103 6.78 -16.68 13.99
C LYS A 103 8.18 -16.36 14.48
N LEU A 104 9.20 -17.06 13.99
CA LEU A 104 10.60 -16.78 14.32
C LEU A 104 11.02 -15.44 13.70
N TYR A 105 10.80 -15.25 12.39
CA TYR A 105 11.14 -13.99 11.73
C TYR A 105 10.42 -12.77 12.31
N ILE A 106 9.16 -12.90 12.70
CA ILE A 106 8.44 -11.81 13.40
C ILE A 106 9.14 -11.42 14.71
N LYS A 107 9.67 -12.38 15.47
CA LYS A 107 10.38 -12.12 16.73
C LYS A 107 11.73 -11.45 16.52
N ASP A 108 12.37 -11.71 15.38
CA ASP A 108 13.67 -11.13 15.04
C ASP A 108 13.57 -9.68 14.52
N LEU A 109 12.37 -9.21 14.16
CA LEU A 109 12.15 -7.83 13.75
C LEU A 109 12.39 -6.86 14.90
N ASN A 110 12.89 -5.67 14.56
CA ASN A 110 12.94 -4.56 15.50
C ASN A 110 11.55 -4.26 16.06
N VAL A 111 11.44 -4.04 17.37
CA VAL A 111 10.17 -3.76 18.06
C VAL A 111 9.42 -2.56 17.46
N GLY A 112 10.12 -1.56 16.95
CA GLY A 112 9.51 -0.42 16.24
C GLY A 112 8.80 -0.85 14.96
N VAL A 113 9.38 -1.78 14.18
CA VAL A 113 8.75 -2.32 12.98
C VAL A 113 7.46 -3.06 13.34
N ILE A 114 7.47 -3.88 14.39
CA ILE A 114 6.29 -4.60 14.85
C ILE A 114 5.19 -3.62 15.27
N LYS A 115 5.53 -2.58 16.04
CA LYS A 115 4.60 -1.53 16.45
C LYS A 115 4.00 -0.79 15.25
N ASN A 116 4.82 -0.44 14.26
CA ASN A 116 4.34 0.23 13.06
C ASN A 116 3.37 -0.65 12.26
N ILE A 117 3.64 -1.96 12.14
CA ILE A 117 2.71 -2.91 11.51
C ILE A 117 1.38 -2.97 12.28
N GLN A 118 1.43 -3.03 13.61
CA GLN A 118 0.24 -3.05 14.46
C GLN A 118 -0.59 -1.78 14.31
N GLN A 119 0.03 -0.60 14.43
CA GLN A 119 -0.63 0.70 14.26
C GLN A 119 -1.27 0.83 12.88
N LYS A 120 -0.57 0.37 11.83
CA LYS A 120 -1.09 0.34 10.47
C LYS A 120 -2.37 -0.50 10.39
N ASN A 121 -2.35 -1.70 10.95
CA ASN A 121 -3.51 -2.60 10.95
C ASN A 121 -4.67 -2.02 11.76
N GLU A 122 -4.41 -1.48 12.96
CA GLU A 122 -5.41 -0.83 13.82
C GLU A 122 -6.09 0.34 13.14
N TYR A 123 -5.34 1.13 12.35
CA TYR A 123 -5.91 2.23 11.59
C TYR A 123 -6.92 1.72 10.55
N TYR A 124 -6.57 0.67 9.80
CA TYR A 124 -7.47 0.10 8.79
C TYR A 124 -8.74 -0.53 9.40
N LEU A 125 -8.68 -1.02 10.64
CA LEU A 125 -9.86 -1.52 11.35
C LEU A 125 -10.98 -0.47 11.50
N LYS A 126 -10.65 0.83 11.49
CA LYS A 126 -11.66 1.92 11.57
C LYS A 126 -12.65 1.92 10.40
N TYR A 127 -12.26 1.37 9.26
CA TYR A 127 -13.06 1.35 8.03
C TYR A 127 -13.54 -0.06 7.65
N GLN A 128 -13.23 -1.06 8.48
CA GLN A 128 -13.64 -2.44 8.25
C GLN A 128 -15.17 -2.56 8.26
N ASN A 129 -15.71 -3.17 7.21
CA ASN A 129 -17.14 -3.42 7.10
C ASN A 129 -17.41 -4.71 6.30
N LYS A 130 -18.64 -5.23 6.39
CA LYS A 130 -19.03 -6.50 5.76
C LYS A 130 -19.06 -6.47 4.23
N TYR A 131 -19.01 -5.29 3.62
CA TYR A 131 -19.15 -5.08 2.18
C TYR A 131 -17.81 -4.84 1.47
N GLU A 132 -16.69 -4.75 2.19
CA GLU A 132 -15.36 -4.57 1.61
C GLU A 132 -15.05 -5.64 0.55
N SER A 133 -15.33 -6.91 0.86
CA SER A 133 -15.15 -8.04 -0.07
C SER A 133 -16.06 -7.97 -1.30
N PHE A 134 -17.22 -7.30 -1.21
CA PHE A 134 -18.13 -7.09 -2.34
C PHE A 134 -17.59 -6.00 -3.28
N PHE A 135 -17.16 -4.87 -2.74
CA PHE A 135 -16.57 -3.78 -3.53
C PHE A 135 -15.28 -4.20 -4.22
N LYS A 136 -14.40 -4.93 -3.52
CA LYS A 136 -13.19 -5.49 -4.13
C LYS A 136 -13.53 -6.40 -5.31
N LYS A 137 -14.54 -7.27 -5.23
CA LYS A 137 -14.90 -8.16 -6.35
C LYS A 137 -15.48 -7.44 -7.57
N ILE A 138 -16.17 -6.32 -7.38
CA ILE A 138 -16.87 -5.61 -8.47
C ILE A 138 -15.94 -4.69 -9.24
N MET A 139 -14.87 -4.18 -8.62
CA MET A 139 -14.00 -3.19 -9.23
C MET A 139 -12.59 -3.69 -9.59
N ILE A 140 -12.35 -5.01 -9.68
CA ILE A 140 -11.09 -5.61 -10.22
C ILE A 140 -11.03 -5.47 -11.77
N PHE A 141 -11.39 -4.30 -12.31
CA PHE A 141 -11.08 -3.92 -13.68
C PHE A 141 -10.44 -2.54 -13.67
N SER A 142 -9.24 -2.48 -13.12
CA SER A 142 -8.23 -1.45 -13.35
C SER A 142 -6.89 -2.01 -12.89
#